data_AF-A0A087UN72-F1
#
_entry.id   AF-A0A087UN72-F1
#
_cell.length_a   1.000
_cell.length_b   1.000
_cell.length_c   1.000
_cell.angle_alpha   90.00
_cell.angle_beta   90.00
_cell.angle_gamma   90.00
#
_symmetry.space_group_name_H-M   'P 1'
#
loop_
_entity.id
_entity.type
_entity.pdbx_description
1 polymer ?
#
loop_
_entity_poly.entity_id
_entity_poly.type
_entity_poly.pdbx_seq_one_letter_code
_entity_poly.pdbx_strand_id
1 'polypeptide(L)'
;MYFNTKYFKLKTVEDHARFSFTHVTKHWKKSASKGGTRNVLLRYYPPLIKDFSKRHKDENAVYEQVENVSNPLRCPVKLYEFYMSKCPECVKVRNDIFYLYPERSCVPDSPVWYSTQPLGQEIIAKMIQRIKIVR
;
A
#
# COMPACT_ATOMS: atom_id res chain seq x y z
N MET A 1 1.86 1.82 5.92
CA MET A 1 0.47 1.56 6.34
C MET A 1 -0.41 2.80 6.39
N TYR A 2 0.05 3.91 7.01
CA TYR A 2 -0.68 5.20 7.07
C TYR A 2 -1.33 5.64 5.74
N PHE A 3 -0.55 5.66 4.64
CA PHE A 3 -1.06 6.09 3.33
C PHE A 3 -2.20 5.19 2.83
N ASN A 4 -2.08 3.88 3.00
CA ASN A 4 -3.13 2.93 2.59
C ASN A 4 -4.41 3.18 3.42
N THR A 5 -4.28 3.42 4.72
CA THR A 5 -5.42 3.77 5.58
C THR A 5 -6.09 5.08 5.14
N LYS A 6 -5.29 6.10 4.83
CA LYS A 6 -5.78 7.45 4.48
C LYS A 6 -6.40 7.53 3.08
N TYR A 7 -5.73 6.98 2.08
CA TYR A 7 -6.05 7.16 0.66
C TYR A 7 -6.78 5.96 0.07
N PHE A 8 -6.34 4.73 0.38
CA PHE A 8 -7.00 3.49 -0.06
C PHE A 8 -8.17 3.06 0.85
N LYS A 9 -8.45 3.83 1.91
CA LYS A 9 -9.58 3.64 2.82
C LYS A 9 -9.61 2.28 3.53
N LEU A 10 -8.46 1.61 3.67
CA LEU A 10 -8.32 0.40 4.49
C LEU A 10 -8.42 0.80 5.96
N LYS A 11 -9.51 0.47 6.65
CA LYS A 11 -9.79 0.96 8.01
C LYS A 11 -9.74 -0.11 9.09
N THR A 12 -9.93 -1.37 8.70
CA THR A 12 -9.97 -2.51 9.62
C THR A 12 -8.76 -3.41 9.45
N VAL A 13 -8.55 -4.31 10.42
CA VAL A 13 -7.46 -5.29 10.35
C VAL A 13 -7.66 -6.21 9.15
N GLU A 14 -8.91 -6.58 8.88
CA GLU A 14 -9.30 -7.43 7.75
C GLU A 14 -9.03 -6.74 6.41
N ASP A 15 -9.35 -5.45 6.29
CA ASP A 15 -9.05 -4.65 5.09
C ASP A 15 -7.54 -4.69 4.80
N HIS A 16 -6.71 -4.53 5.84
CA HIS A 16 -5.26 -4.55 5.73
C HIS A 16 -4.68 -5.95 5.54
N ALA A 17 -5.29 -6.98 6.12
CA ALA A 17 -4.84 -8.37 6.00
C ALA A 17 -5.15 -8.98 4.62
N ARG A 18 -6.24 -8.53 3.97
CA ARG A 18 -6.59 -8.94 2.59
C ARG A 18 -5.88 -8.11 1.51
N PHE A 19 -5.17 -7.06 1.92
CA PHE A 19 -4.47 -6.18 0.99
C PHE A 19 -3.19 -6.85 0.47
N SER A 20 -2.89 -6.68 -0.81
CA SER A 20 -1.79 -7.37 -1.47
C SER A 20 -1.08 -6.52 -2.52
N PHE A 21 0.13 -6.94 -2.89
CA PHE A 21 0.92 -6.26 -3.92
C PHE A 21 0.22 -6.22 -5.28
N THR A 22 -0.47 -7.30 -5.66
CA THR A 22 -1.14 -7.39 -6.97
C THR A 22 -2.34 -6.43 -7.09
N HIS A 23 -2.89 -5.95 -5.97
CA HIS A 23 -3.98 -4.97 -5.99
C HIS A 23 -3.50 -3.54 -6.24
N VAL A 24 -2.19 -3.29 -6.24
CA VAL A 24 -1.60 -1.94 -6.37
C VAL A 24 -0.83 -1.82 -7.68
N THR A 25 -1.30 -0.93 -8.57
CA THR A 25 -0.64 -0.64 -9.84
C THR A 25 -0.12 0.79 -9.88
N LYS A 26 1.07 0.98 -10.47
CA LYS A 26 1.64 2.30 -10.71
C LYS A 26 1.14 2.84 -12.05
N HIS A 27 0.62 4.07 -12.05
CA HIS A 27 0.11 4.75 -13.24
C HIS A 27 0.77 6.12 -13.43
N TRP A 28 0.70 6.60 -14.67
CA TRP A 28 1.11 7.94 -15.07
C TRP A 28 -0.15 8.70 -15.50
N LYS A 29 -0.40 9.86 -14.90
CA LYS A 29 -1.51 10.74 -15.28
C LYS A 29 -0.94 12.02 -15.88
N LYS A 30 -1.34 12.32 -17.12
CA LYS A 30 -1.02 13.62 -17.72
C LYS A 30 -1.91 14.68 -17.04
N SER A 31 -1.29 15.71 -16.45
CA SER A 31 -2.05 16.85 -15.96
C SER A 31 -2.64 17.63 -17.15
N ALA A 32 -3.90 18.02 -17.05
CA ALA A 32 -4.56 18.88 -18.05
C ALA A 32 -4.19 20.37 -17.88
N SER A 33 -3.44 20.74 -16.84
CA SER A 33 -2.90 22.09 -16.69
C SER A 33 -1.75 22.34 -17.67
N LYS A 34 -1.75 23.52 -18.30
CA LYS A 34 -0.75 23.98 -19.28
C LYS A 34 0.67 23.78 -18.74
N GLY A 35 1.39 22.77 -19.24
CA GLY A 35 2.75 22.45 -18.80
C GLY A 35 3.18 20.99 -18.95
N GLY A 36 2.27 20.05 -19.23
CA GLY A 36 2.64 18.69 -19.64
C GLY A 36 3.30 17.83 -18.55
N THR A 37 3.33 18.27 -17.30
CA THR A 37 3.92 17.52 -16.20
C THR A 37 3.16 16.21 -16.00
N ARG A 38 3.88 15.09 -16.13
CA ARG A 38 3.36 13.74 -15.85
C ARG A 38 3.39 13.52 -14.35
N ASN A 39 2.24 13.29 -13.74
CA ASN A 39 2.16 12.94 -12.32
C ASN A 39 2.11 11.42 -12.18
N VAL A 40 2.93 10.88 -11.29
CA VAL A 40 2.90 9.46 -10.95
C VAL A 40 1.87 9.23 -9.83
N LEU A 41 1.14 8.12 -9.89
CA LEU A 41 0.22 7.71 -8.83
C LEU A 41 0.21 6.20 -8.64
N LEU A 42 -0.17 5.76 -7.45
CA LEU A 42 -0.54 4.37 -7.18
C LEU A 42 -2.05 4.26 -7.21
N ARG A 43 -2.55 3.18 -7.80
CA ARG A 43 -3.96 2.88 -7.88
C ARG A 43 -4.23 1.56 -7.19
N TYR A 44 -5.26 1.56 -6.34
CA TYR A 44 -5.75 0.36 -5.68
C TYR A 44 -7.11 -0.02 -6.26
N TYR A 45 -7.20 -1.27 -6.66
CA TYR A 45 -8.44 -1.92 -7.08
C TYR A 45 -8.85 -2.91 -5.98
N PRO A 46 -9.85 -2.60 -5.15
CA PRO A 46 -10.33 -3.55 -4.17
C PRO A 46 -10.87 -4.81 -4.85
N PRO A 47 -10.50 -6.01 -4.40
CA PRO A 47 -11.06 -7.24 -4.95
C PRO A 47 -12.58 -7.28 -4.70
N LEU A 48 -13.35 -7.75 -5.68
CA LEU A 48 -14.80 -7.92 -5.59
C LEU A 48 -15.10 -8.96 -4.50
N ILE A 49 -15.53 -8.51 -3.32
CA ILE A 49 -15.91 -9.40 -2.23
C ILE A 49 -17.33 -9.89 -2.51
N LYS A 50 -17.48 -11.14 -2.95
CA LYS A 50 -18.78 -11.79 -3.21
C LYS A 50 -19.61 -12.12 -1.94
N ASP A 51 -19.29 -11.54 -0.78
CA ASP A 51 -20.00 -11.80 0.48
C ASP A 51 -21.17 -10.82 0.68
N PHE A 52 -22.38 -11.39 0.62
CA PHE A 52 -23.70 -10.72 0.64
C PHE A 52 -24.10 -9.99 1.93
N SER A 53 -23.20 -9.72 2.89
CA SER A 53 -23.65 -9.34 4.26
C SER A 53 -23.05 -8.08 4.89
N LYS A 54 -22.08 -7.37 4.31
CA LYS A 54 -21.72 -6.02 4.80
C LYS A 54 -20.81 -5.25 3.83
N ARG A 55 -21.31 -4.07 3.42
CA ARG A 55 -20.65 -2.98 2.67
C ARG A 55 -20.73 -3.06 1.15
N HIS A 56 -21.96 -2.95 0.67
CA HIS A 56 -22.34 -2.58 -0.70
C HIS A 56 -22.02 -1.11 -1.03
N LYS A 57 -20.78 -0.63 -0.78
CA LYS A 57 -20.47 0.80 -0.90
C LYS A 57 -19.13 1.10 -1.55
N ASP A 58 -18.68 0.28 -2.50
CA ASP A 58 -17.75 0.68 -3.57
C ASP A 58 -17.23 -0.53 -4.40
N GLU A 59 -18.10 -1.30 -5.04
CA GLU A 59 -17.63 -2.37 -5.95
C GLU A 59 -16.83 -1.84 -7.15
N ASN A 60 -16.92 -0.53 -7.44
CA ASN A 60 -16.21 0.14 -8.51
C ASN A 60 -15.27 1.27 -8.05
N ALA A 61 -15.00 1.43 -6.74
CA ALA A 61 -14.06 2.50 -6.37
C ALA A 61 -12.64 2.17 -6.78
N VAL A 62 -12.10 3.11 -7.52
CA VAL A 62 -10.69 3.22 -7.77
C VAL A 62 -10.11 4.22 -6.78
N TYR A 63 -9.24 3.77 -5.89
CA TYR A 63 -8.56 4.64 -4.95
C TYR A 63 -7.17 5.01 -5.44
N GLU A 64 -6.78 6.28 -5.32
CA GLU A 64 -5.51 6.80 -5.85
C GLU A 64 -4.64 7.42 -4.74
N GLN A 65 -3.33 7.18 -4.81
CA GLN A 65 -2.29 7.85 -4.04
C GLN A 65 -1.38 8.61 -5.01
N VAL A 66 -1.47 9.94 -5.01
CA VAL A 66 -0.68 10.79 -5.90
C VAL A 66 0.72 11.00 -5.33
N GLU A 67 1.73 11.07 -6.21
CA GLU A 67 3.09 11.46 -5.86
C GLU A 67 3.13 12.82 -5.13
N ASN A 68 3.87 12.86 -4.03
CA ASN A 68 4.15 14.11 -3.32
C ASN A 68 5.50 14.65 -3.78
N VAL A 69 5.49 15.53 -4.77
CA VAL A 69 6.70 16.12 -5.36
C VAL A 69 7.40 17.07 -4.39
N SER A 70 6.66 17.72 -3.47
CA SER A 70 7.24 18.69 -2.54
C SER A 70 8.02 18.04 -1.39
N ASN A 71 7.67 16.82 -0.99
CA ASN A 71 8.38 16.08 0.04
C ASN A 71 8.53 14.60 -0.33
N PRO A 72 9.66 14.21 -0.96
CA PRO A 72 9.93 12.83 -1.36
C PRO A 72 9.91 11.83 -0.20
N LEU A 73 10.34 12.24 1.01
CA LEU A 73 10.36 11.38 2.20
C LEU A 73 8.95 11.11 2.75
N ARG A 74 7.97 11.94 2.39
CA ARG A 74 6.54 11.75 2.71
C ARG A 74 5.73 11.42 1.46
N CYS A 75 6.37 10.94 0.40
CA CYS A 75 5.69 10.60 -0.84
C CYS A 75 5.23 9.14 -0.85
N PRO A 76 3.91 8.86 -1.00
CA PRO A 76 3.41 7.49 -1.03
C PRO A 76 4.00 6.66 -2.18
N VAL A 77 4.15 7.26 -3.38
CA VAL A 77 4.74 6.60 -4.55
C VAL A 77 6.18 6.17 -4.27
N LYS A 78 7.05 7.10 -3.82
CA LYS A 78 8.45 6.80 -3.49
C LYS A 78 8.62 5.80 -2.36
N LEU A 79 7.79 5.90 -1.31
CA LEU A 79 7.82 4.94 -0.21
C LEU A 79 7.38 3.55 -0.66
N TYR A 80 6.41 3.45 -1.57
CA TYR A 80 6.03 2.17 -2.18
C TYR A 80 7.11 1.61 -3.09
N GLU A 81 7.73 2.42 -3.94
CA GLU A 81 8.86 2.00 -4.78
C GLU A 81 10.02 1.45 -3.94
N PHE A 82 10.37 2.14 -2.86
CA PHE A 82 11.39 1.70 -1.92
C PHE A 82 10.97 0.41 -1.19
N TYR A 83 9.72 0.31 -0.77
CA TYR A 83 9.21 -0.92 -0.14
C TYR A 83 9.32 -2.10 -1.11
N MET A 84 8.88 -1.94 -2.36
CA MET A 84 8.96 -2.94 -3.40
C MET A 84 10.40 -3.36 -3.73
N SER A 85 11.35 -2.42 -3.76
CA SER A 85 12.74 -2.74 -4.07
C SER A 85 13.42 -3.58 -2.98
N LYS A 86 12.95 -3.48 -1.73
CA LYS A 86 13.46 -4.24 -0.58
C LYS A 86 12.67 -5.50 -0.25
N CYS A 87 11.58 -5.79 -0.97
CA CYS A 87 10.81 -7.02 -0.83
C CYS A 87 11.37 -8.15 -1.71
N PRO A 88 11.34 -9.43 -1.26
CA PRO A 88 11.66 -10.57 -2.10
C PRO A 88 10.79 -10.62 -3.36
N GLU A 89 11.30 -11.14 -4.48
CA GLU A 89 10.55 -11.15 -5.74
C GLU A 89 9.29 -12.05 -5.66
N CYS A 90 9.40 -13.17 -4.96
CA CYS A 90 8.32 -14.16 -4.84
C CYS A 90 7.06 -13.63 -4.14
N VAL A 91 7.17 -12.61 -3.29
CA VAL A 91 5.98 -12.03 -2.61
C VAL A 91 5.27 -11.00 -3.46
N LYS A 92 5.93 -10.39 -4.45
CA LYS A 92 5.34 -9.31 -5.27
C LYS A 92 4.22 -9.79 -6.18
N VAL A 93 4.23 -11.07 -6.54
CA VAL A 93 3.20 -11.72 -7.36
C VAL A 93 2.07 -12.35 -6.55
N ARG A 94 2.18 -12.34 -5.22
CA ARG A 94 1.16 -12.91 -4.33
C ARG A 94 -0.01 -11.97 -4.15
N ASN A 95 -1.21 -12.54 -4.15
CA ASN A 95 -2.47 -11.81 -4.07
C ASN A 95 -3.04 -11.69 -2.64
N ASP A 96 -2.34 -12.22 -1.64
CA ASP A 96 -2.81 -12.36 -0.26
C ASP A 96 -1.92 -11.63 0.78
N ILE A 97 -0.88 -10.93 0.34
CA ILE A 97 0.15 -10.37 1.23
C ILE A 97 0.63 -9.01 0.76
N PHE A 98 0.72 -8.06 1.70
CA PHE A 98 1.33 -6.75 1.48
C PHE A 98 2.23 -6.32 2.62
N TYR A 99 1.93 -6.70 3.87
CA TYR A 99 2.75 -6.33 5.03
C TYR A 99 3.63 -7.50 5.41
N LEU A 100 4.94 -7.28 5.45
CA LEU A 100 5.95 -8.31 5.70
C LEU A 100 6.72 -8.02 6.99
N TYR A 101 7.16 -9.07 7.68
CA TYR A 101 8.14 -8.92 8.75
C TYR A 101 9.49 -8.48 8.18
N PRO A 102 10.23 -7.58 8.87
CA PRO A 102 11.61 -7.29 8.51
C PRO A 102 12.47 -8.55 8.64
N GLU A 103 13.48 -8.66 7.78
CA GLU A 103 14.47 -9.72 7.86
C GLU A 103 15.39 -9.49 9.07
N ARG A 104 15.75 -10.54 9.80
CA ARG A 104 16.49 -10.39 11.08
C ARG A 104 17.88 -9.81 10.89
N SER A 105 18.48 -10.07 9.74
CA SER A 105 19.83 -9.68 9.37
C SER A 105 19.88 -8.47 8.42
N CYS A 106 18.75 -7.79 8.17
CA CYS A 106 18.78 -6.66 7.24
C CYS A 106 19.64 -5.52 7.78
N VAL A 107 20.51 -5.00 6.94
CA VAL A 107 21.31 -3.79 7.17
C VAL A 107 21.01 -2.77 6.08
N PRO A 108 21.41 -1.49 6.24
CA PRO A 108 21.08 -0.45 5.26
C PRO A 108 21.46 -0.79 3.81
N ASP A 109 22.60 -1.45 3.60
CA ASP A 109 23.07 -1.82 2.27
C ASP A 109 22.48 -3.13 1.72
N SER A 110 21.68 -3.85 2.51
CA SER A 110 21.08 -5.11 2.08
C SER A 110 20.16 -4.91 0.87
N PRO A 111 20.20 -5.80 -0.14
CA PRO A 111 19.29 -5.74 -1.28
C PRO A 111 17.84 -6.05 -0.88
N VAL A 112 17.65 -6.89 0.14
CA VAL A 112 16.34 -7.28 0.69
C VAL A 112 16.29 -6.92 2.17
N TRP A 113 15.20 -6.27 2.60
CA TRP A 113 14.98 -5.91 4.01
C TRP A 113 13.80 -6.65 4.65
N TYR A 114 12.96 -7.28 3.84
CA TYR A 114 11.76 -7.95 4.31
C TYR A 114 11.83 -9.45 4.04
N SER A 115 11.30 -10.23 4.98
CA SER A 115 11.12 -11.67 4.82
C SER A 115 9.93 -11.98 3.90
N THR A 116 9.70 -13.27 3.63
CA THR A 116 8.48 -13.74 2.95
C THR A 116 7.30 -13.93 3.89
N GLN A 117 7.47 -13.69 5.20
CA GLN A 117 6.44 -13.93 6.21
C GLN A 117 5.46 -12.76 6.30
N PRO A 118 4.14 -13.02 6.23
CA PRO A 118 3.13 -11.99 6.42
C PRO A 118 3.16 -11.47 7.85
N LEU A 119 2.96 -10.16 8.00
CA LEU A 119 2.83 -9.52 9.30
C LEU A 119 1.56 -10.03 10.01
N GLY A 120 1.68 -10.38 11.30
CA GLY A 120 0.55 -10.90 12.07
C GLY A 120 -0.57 -9.87 12.26
N GLN A 121 -1.82 -10.33 12.30
CA GLN A 121 -3.01 -9.47 12.46
C GLN A 121 -2.95 -8.61 13.73
N GLU A 122 -2.40 -9.13 14.83
CA GLU A 122 -2.22 -8.36 16.07
C GLU A 122 -1.31 -7.15 15.89
N ILE A 123 -0.22 -7.30 15.11
CA ILE A 123 0.71 -6.20 14.85
C ILE A 123 0.03 -5.18 13.94
N ILE A 124 -0.67 -5.64 12.91
CA ILE A 124 -1.48 -4.78 12.04
C ILE A 124 -2.47 -3.97 12.90
N ALA A 125 -3.19 -4.62 13.82
CA ALA A 125 -4.13 -3.96 14.73
C ALA A 125 -3.45 -2.86 15.57
N LYS A 126 -2.31 -3.18 16.20
CA LYS A 126 -1.51 -2.22 16.98
C LYS A 126 -1.08 -1.03 16.13
N MET A 127 -0.61 -1.26 14.91
CA MET A 127 -0.18 -0.20 14.01
C MET A 127 -1.38 0.67 13.54
N ILE A 128 -2.54 0.08 13.26
CA ILE A 128 -3.76 0.82 12.89
C ILE A 128 -4.20 1.72 14.04
N GLN A 129 -4.17 1.20 15.28
CA GLN A 129 -4.51 1.98 16.47
C GLN A 129 -3.59 3.20 16.62
N ARG A 130 -2.27 3.02 16.45
CA ARG A 130 -1.30 4.14 16.47
C ARG A 130 -1.61 5.18 15.40
N ILE A 131 -1.95 4.75 14.19
CA ILE A 131 -2.33 5.66 13.09
C ILE A 131 -3.59 6.45 13.43
N LYS A 132 -4.58 5.83 14.07
CA LYS A 132 -5.84 6.50 14.45
C LYS A 132 -5.66 7.57 15.53
N ILE A 133 -4.62 7.45 16.36
CA ILE A 133 -4.33 8.40 17.45
C ILE A 133 -3.65 9.66 16.89
N VAL A 134 -2.83 9.52 15.84
CA VAL A 134 -2.17 10.65 15.17
C VAL A 134 -3.18 11.30 14.20
N ARG A 135 -3.84 12.38 14.64
CA ARG A 135 -4.75 13.19 13.82
C ARG A 135 -3.99 14.09 12.85
#